data_AF-A0A1X1FEW8-F1
#
_entry.id   AF-A0A1X1FEW8-F1
#
_cell.length_a   1.000
_cell.length_b   1.000
_cell.length_c   1.000
_cell.angle_alpha   90.00
_cell.angle_beta   90.00
_cell.angle_gamma   90.00
#
_symmetry.space_group_name_H-M   'P 1'
#
loop_
_entity.id
_entity.type
_entity.pdbx_description
1 polymer ?
#
loop_
_entity_poly.entity_id
_entity_poly.type
_entity_poly.pdbx_seq_one_letter_code
_entity_poly.pdbx_strand_id
1 'polypeptide(L)'
;MAEKVRESAAEKKADAEERDNDKDLKYTDEQIKKAVDLINEKGYVTKKDIPEMDDDDWSKGFAQKIDGVFKNSDKDPYIYYEKFDYAGGDIDTIIWNMDVLKTRDEALKKLAEVLDEKIVR
;
A
#
# COMPACT_ATOMS: atom_id res chain seq x y z
N MET A 1 19.61 6.56 36.95
CA MET A 1 18.57 7.11 36.06
C MET A 1 18.91 6.70 34.64
N ALA A 2 18.49 5.50 34.22
CA ALA A 2 18.82 4.94 32.91
C ALA A 2 17.57 4.26 32.35
N GLU A 3 16.62 5.05 31.86
CA GLU A 3 15.33 4.55 31.39
C GLU A 3 14.78 5.40 30.24
N LYS A 4 15.61 5.68 29.23
CA LYS A 4 15.17 6.46 28.06
C LYS A 4 15.72 5.98 26.72
N VAL A 5 15.99 4.68 26.59
CA VAL A 5 16.50 4.08 25.33
C VAL A 5 15.68 2.87 24.87
N ARG A 6 14.57 2.52 25.54
CA ARG A 6 13.80 1.29 25.20
C ARG A 6 12.55 1.51 24.36
N GLU A 7 12.07 2.73 24.19
CA GLU A 7 10.82 2.98 23.43
C GLU A 7 10.99 2.89 21.90
N SER A 8 12.14 3.25 21.33
CA SER A 8 12.31 3.24 19.86
C SER A 8 12.44 1.85 19.22
N ALA A 9 12.54 0.78 20.01
CA ALA A 9 12.69 -0.59 19.49
C ALA A 9 11.37 -1.38 19.50
N ALA A 10 10.35 -0.94 20.24
CA ALA A 10 9.06 -1.63 20.32
C ALA A 10 8.15 -1.27 19.14
N GLU A 11 8.17 -0.01 18.68
CA GLU A 11 7.35 0.41 17.52
C GLU A 11 7.85 -0.18 16.19
N LYS A 12 9.13 -0.56 16.07
CA LYS A 12 9.64 -1.29 14.89
C LYS A 12 9.31 -2.79 14.89
N LYS A 13 8.77 -3.33 15.99
CA LYS A 13 8.42 -4.76 16.08
C LYS A 13 6.96 -5.05 15.75
N ALA A 14 6.06 -4.08 15.92
CA ALA A 14 4.65 -4.24 15.58
C ALA A 14 4.40 -4.37 14.06
N ASP A 15 5.28 -3.81 13.22
CA ASP A 15 5.19 -3.91 11.76
C ASP A 15 5.80 -5.21 11.19
N ALA A 16 6.56 -5.95 12.01
CA ALA A 16 7.32 -7.12 11.57
C ALA A 16 6.61 -8.46 11.81
N GLU A 17 5.60 -8.51 12.69
CA GLU A 17 4.97 -9.77 13.14
C GLU A 17 3.70 -10.17 12.37
N GLU A 18 3.31 -9.44 11.33
CA GLU A 18 2.24 -9.87 10.40
C GLU A 18 2.81 -10.29 9.02
N ARG A 19 4.02 -10.87 9.01
CA ARG A 19 4.74 -11.32 7.80
C ARG A 19 4.50 -12.78 7.42
N ASP A 20 3.51 -13.44 8.00
CA ASP A 20 3.25 -14.86 7.75
C ASP A 20 1.74 -15.12 7.62
N ASN A 21 1.11 -14.40 6.69
CA ASN A 21 -0.11 -14.90 6.05
C ASN A 21 0.19 -15.05 4.56
N ASP A 22 1.20 -15.86 4.24
CA ASP A 22 1.35 -16.49 2.93
C ASP A 22 0.25 -17.57 2.82
N LYS A 23 -1.02 -17.14 2.83
CA LYS A 23 -2.02 -17.81 1.98
C LYS A 23 -1.34 -17.84 0.61
N ASP A 24 -1.48 -18.94 -0.15
CA ASP A 24 -0.89 -19.18 -1.48
C ASP A 24 -1.33 -18.12 -2.52
N LEU A 25 -1.05 -16.86 -2.25
CA LEU A 25 -1.39 -15.68 -3.01
C LEU A 25 -0.38 -15.63 -4.14
N LYS A 26 -0.82 -16.16 -5.28
CA LYS A 26 -0.02 -16.19 -6.50
C LYS A 26 -0.06 -14.81 -7.16
N TYR A 27 1.04 -14.09 -7.09
CA TYR A 27 1.27 -12.87 -7.86
C TYR A 27 2.10 -13.21 -9.09
N THR A 28 1.72 -12.71 -10.26
CA THR A 28 2.53 -12.87 -11.47
C THR A 28 3.61 -11.78 -11.54
N ASP A 29 4.76 -12.10 -12.13
CA ASP A 29 5.82 -11.10 -12.40
C ASP A 29 5.29 -9.93 -13.24
N GLU A 30 4.34 -10.20 -14.14
CA GLU A 30 3.68 -9.18 -14.97
C GLU A 30 2.87 -8.19 -14.12
N GLN A 31 2.12 -8.67 -13.13
CA GLN A 31 1.39 -7.81 -12.19
C GLN A 31 2.33 -6.95 -11.37
N ILE A 32 3.37 -7.57 -10.79
CA ILE A 32 4.36 -6.87 -9.98
C ILE A 32 5.04 -5.78 -10.82
N LYS A 33 5.50 -6.12 -12.03
CA LYS A 33 6.14 -5.17 -12.93
C LYS A 33 5.19 -4.04 -13.33
N LYS A 34 3.94 -4.34 -13.65
CA LYS A 34 2.92 -3.33 -13.97
C LYS A 34 2.70 -2.38 -12.80
N ALA A 35 2.57 -2.88 -11.58
CA ALA A 35 2.39 -2.05 -10.39
C ALA A 35 3.61 -1.16 -10.13
N VAL A 36 4.82 -1.71 -10.21
CA VAL A 36 6.06 -0.96 -10.05
C VAL A 36 6.18 0.16 -11.10
N ASP A 37 5.85 -0.13 -12.36
CA ASP A 37 5.87 0.84 -13.45
C ASP A 37 4.87 1.98 -13.19
N LEU A 38 3.61 1.65 -12.86
CA LEU A 38 2.58 2.63 -12.53
C LEU A 38 2.94 3.47 -11.30
N ILE A 39 3.53 2.87 -10.26
CA ILE A 39 3.97 3.60 -9.07
C ILE A 39 5.13 4.54 -9.43
N ASN A 40 6.03 4.16 -10.34
CA ASN A 40 7.08 5.05 -10.83
C ASN A 40 6.53 6.18 -11.72
N GLU A 41 5.50 5.93 -12.51
CA GLU A 41 4.94 6.88 -13.48
C GLU A 41 3.97 7.87 -12.84
N LYS A 42 2.94 7.38 -12.13
CA LYS A 42 1.85 8.18 -11.55
C LYS A 42 1.80 8.18 -10.03
N GLY A 43 2.63 7.36 -9.36
CA GLY A 43 2.75 7.34 -7.91
C GLY A 43 1.82 6.39 -7.16
N TYR A 44 0.95 5.65 -7.85
CA TYR A 44 -0.01 4.74 -7.20
C TYR A 44 -0.56 3.66 -8.14
N VAL A 45 -1.16 2.63 -7.56
CA VAL A 45 -1.90 1.57 -8.25
C VAL A 45 -3.18 1.23 -7.46
N THR A 46 -4.24 0.85 -8.17
CA THR A 46 -5.57 0.55 -7.60
C THR A 46 -6.20 -0.66 -8.27
N LYS A 47 -7.38 -1.09 -7.79
CA LYS A 47 -8.18 -2.14 -8.42
C LYS A 47 -8.58 -1.87 -9.88
N LYS A 48 -8.62 -0.61 -10.33
CA LYS A 48 -8.83 -0.28 -11.75
C LYS A 48 -7.65 -0.70 -12.64
N ASP A 49 -6.45 -0.75 -12.07
CA ASP A 49 -5.24 -1.17 -12.78
C ASP A 49 -5.00 -2.68 -12.65
N ILE A 50 -5.27 -3.25 -11.46
CA ILE A 50 -5.08 -4.66 -11.13
C ILE A 50 -6.34 -5.15 -10.38
N PRO A 51 -7.28 -5.83 -11.05
CA PRO A 51 -8.58 -6.20 -10.47
C PRO A 51 -8.50 -7.03 -9.19
N GLU A 52 -7.47 -7.86 -9.02
CA GLU A 52 -7.27 -8.65 -7.80
C GLU A 52 -7.04 -7.81 -6.54
N MET A 53 -6.74 -6.51 -6.67
CA MET A 53 -6.67 -5.58 -5.53
C MET A 53 -8.04 -5.28 -4.88
N ASP A 54 -9.15 -5.78 -5.44
CA ASP A 54 -10.45 -5.73 -4.76
C ASP A 54 -10.46 -6.58 -3.48
N ASP A 55 -9.56 -7.56 -3.35
CA ASP A 55 -9.38 -8.35 -2.12
C ASP A 55 -8.34 -7.71 -1.17
N ASP A 56 -8.72 -7.47 0.09
CA ASP A 56 -7.89 -6.81 1.12
C ASP A 56 -6.64 -7.63 1.46
N ASP A 57 -6.80 -8.94 1.67
CA ASP A 57 -5.69 -9.84 2.00
C ASP A 57 -4.69 -9.90 0.84
N TRP A 58 -5.18 -10.02 -0.41
CA TRP A 58 -4.38 -10.03 -1.62
C TRP A 58 -3.63 -8.72 -1.81
N SER A 59 -4.30 -7.58 -1.66
CA SER A 59 -3.70 -6.25 -1.82
C SER A 59 -2.59 -5.98 -0.81
N LYS A 60 -2.81 -6.37 0.45
CA LYS A 60 -1.82 -6.23 1.52
C LYS A 60 -0.55 -7.02 1.20
N GLY A 61 -0.70 -8.29 0.81
CA GLY A 61 0.45 -9.12 0.44
C GLY A 61 1.14 -8.63 -0.85
N PHE A 62 0.37 -8.13 -1.82
CA PHE A 62 0.91 -7.56 -3.05
C PHE A 62 1.75 -6.31 -2.79
N ALA A 63 1.30 -5.42 -1.88
CA ALA A 63 2.06 -4.25 -1.46
C ALA A 63 3.43 -4.63 -0.87
N GLN A 64 3.50 -5.68 -0.05
CA GLN A 64 4.76 -6.18 0.50
C GLN A 64 5.72 -6.69 -0.58
N LYS A 65 5.21 -7.34 -1.63
CA LYS A 65 6.04 -7.78 -2.77
C LYS A 65 6.59 -6.57 -3.54
N ILE A 66 5.77 -5.57 -3.80
CA ILE A 66 6.17 -4.34 -4.49
C ILE A 66 7.25 -3.59 -3.69
N ASP A 67 7.04 -3.40 -2.39
CA ASP A 67 8.00 -2.79 -1.49
C ASP A 67 9.34 -3.56 -1.49
N GLY A 68 9.29 -4.90 -1.49
CA GLY A 68 10.47 -5.74 -1.64
C GLY A 68 11.23 -5.53 -2.95
N VAL A 69 10.54 -5.28 -4.07
CA VAL A 69 11.18 -4.94 -5.36
C VAL A 69 11.87 -3.58 -5.27
N PHE A 70 11.22 -2.59 -4.68
CA PHE A 70 11.75 -1.24 -4.56
C PHE A 70 12.95 -1.13 -3.63
N LYS A 71 13.01 -1.92 -2.54
CA LYS A 71 14.17 -2.01 -1.66
C LYS A 71 15.45 -2.49 -2.34
N ASN A 72 15.32 -3.18 -3.48
CA ASN A 72 16.44 -3.62 -4.30
C ASN A 72 16.75 -2.67 -5.48
N SER A 73 16.04 -1.54 -5.56
CA SER A 73 16.17 -0.52 -6.61
C SER A 73 16.84 0.73 -6.06
N ASP A 74 17.58 1.46 -6.89
CA ASP A 74 18.28 2.70 -6.50
C ASP A 74 17.34 3.83 -6.03
N LYS A 75 16.04 3.74 -6.34
CA LYS A 75 15.06 4.79 -6.01
C LYS A 75 14.52 4.70 -4.58
N ASP A 76 14.43 3.49 -4.00
CA ASP A 76 13.87 3.19 -2.67
C ASP A 76 12.66 4.07 -2.23
N PRO A 77 11.58 4.15 -3.04
CA PRO A 77 10.40 4.95 -2.68
C PRO A 77 9.68 4.40 -1.46
N TYR A 78 9.05 5.29 -0.69
CA TYR A 78 8.26 4.89 0.48
C TYR A 78 6.87 4.38 0.06
N ILE A 79 6.74 3.07 -0.12
CA ILE A 79 5.49 2.42 -0.51
C ILE A 79 4.57 2.24 0.69
N TYR A 80 3.31 2.62 0.52
CA TYR A 80 2.28 2.49 1.54
C TYR A 80 1.03 1.82 0.99
N TYR A 81 0.37 1.03 1.84
CA TYR A 81 -0.89 0.37 1.59
C TYR A 81 -1.93 0.90 2.56
N GLU A 82 -3.10 1.29 2.06
CA GLU A 82 -4.22 1.59 2.93
C GLU A 82 -5.57 1.30 2.27
N LYS A 83 -6.55 1.05 3.13
CA LYS A 83 -7.96 0.97 2.78
C LYS A 83 -8.73 2.19 3.28
N PHE A 84 -9.70 2.60 2.49
CA PHE A 84 -10.57 3.72 2.79
C PHE A 84 -12.03 3.33 2.68
N ASP A 85 -12.81 3.73 3.68
CA ASP A 85 -14.26 3.63 3.68
C ASP A 85 -14.90 4.82 2.96
N TYR A 86 -15.87 4.54 2.09
CA TYR A 86 -16.61 5.53 1.31
C TYR A 86 -18.11 5.53 1.62
N ALA A 87 -18.80 6.54 1.09
CA ALA A 87 -20.23 6.70 1.26
C ALA A 87 -20.97 5.57 0.55
N GLY A 88 -21.68 4.73 1.31
CA GLY A 88 -22.33 3.53 0.77
C GLY A 88 -21.86 2.25 1.45
N GLY A 89 -20.74 2.31 2.18
CA GLY A 89 -20.12 1.16 2.83
C GLY A 89 -19.09 0.46 1.94
N ASP A 90 -18.79 1.01 0.77
CA ASP A 90 -17.71 0.57 -0.10
C ASP A 90 -16.35 0.82 0.58
N ILE A 91 -15.47 -0.17 0.47
CA ILE A 91 -14.11 -0.13 1.02
C ILE A 91 -13.17 -0.44 -0.12
N ASP A 92 -12.29 0.50 -0.44
CA ASP A 92 -11.30 0.32 -1.50
C ASP A 92 -9.88 0.48 -0.99
N THR A 93 -8.98 -0.17 -1.71
CA THR A 93 -7.55 -0.20 -1.41
C THR A 93 -6.75 0.63 -2.40
N ILE A 94 -5.65 1.21 -1.91
CA ILE A 94 -4.65 1.87 -2.74
C ILE A 94 -3.25 1.48 -2.24
N ILE A 95 -2.35 1.24 -3.18
CA ILE A 95 -0.92 1.12 -2.93
C ILE A 95 -0.26 2.32 -3.59
N TRP A 96 0.48 3.13 -2.84
CA TRP A 96 1.07 4.36 -3.36
C TRP A 96 2.46 4.66 -2.84
N ASN A 97 3.17 5.53 -3.56
CA ASN A 97 4.45 6.09 -3.17
C ASN A 97 4.22 7.41 -2.41
N MET A 98 4.60 7.45 -1.12
CA MET A 98 4.48 8.66 -0.30
C MET A 98 5.43 9.79 -0.69
N ASP A 99 6.43 9.54 -1.52
CA ASP A 99 7.23 10.62 -2.11
C ASP A 99 6.42 11.43 -3.15
N VAL A 100 5.38 10.82 -3.72
CA VAL A 100 4.46 11.44 -4.70
C VAL A 100 3.15 11.88 -4.03
N LEU A 101 2.42 10.96 -3.38
CA LEU A 101 1.21 11.26 -2.62
C LEU A 101 1.54 11.30 -1.13
N LYS A 102 1.91 12.49 -0.64
CA LYS A 102 2.60 12.67 0.64
C LYS A 102 1.74 12.42 1.87
N THR A 103 0.42 12.45 1.70
CA THR A 103 -0.51 12.35 2.82
C THR A 103 -1.59 11.32 2.57
N ARG A 104 -2.07 10.72 3.66
CA ARG A 104 -3.24 9.85 3.69
C ARG A 104 -4.49 10.51 3.08
N ASP A 105 -4.72 11.80 3.34
CA ASP A 105 -5.88 12.54 2.79
C ASP A 105 -5.75 12.75 1.27
N GLU A 106 -4.52 12.92 0.75
CA GLU A 106 -4.29 12.94 -0.70
C GLU A 106 -4.52 11.58 -1.34
N ALA A 107 -4.08 10.50 -0.69
CA ALA A 107 -4.33 9.13 -1.16
C ALA A 107 -5.83 8.81 -1.17
N LEU A 108 -6.56 9.16 -0.10
CA LEU A 108 -8.02 9.05 -0.02
C LEU A 108 -8.71 9.80 -1.16
N LYS A 109 -8.37 11.08 -1.36
CA LYS A 109 -8.95 11.90 -2.44
C LYS A 109 -8.63 11.35 -3.82
N LYS A 110 -7.39 10.88 -4.01
CA LYS A 110 -6.95 10.31 -5.30
C LYS A 110 -7.68 9.01 -5.59
N LEU A 111 -7.79 8.11 -4.61
CA LEU A 111 -8.53 6.87 -4.75
C LEU A 111 -10.01 7.16 -5.05
N ALA A 112 -10.62 8.12 -4.34
CA ALA A 112 -11.99 8.53 -4.59
C ALA A 112 -12.20 9.03 -6.02
N GLU A 113 -11.35 9.95 -6.49
CA GLU A 113 -11.38 10.47 -7.86
C GLU A 113 -11.22 9.35 -8.90
N VAL A 114 -10.29 8.43 -8.66
CA VAL A 114 -10.00 7.33 -9.58
C VAL A 114 -11.17 6.37 -9.65
N LEU A 115 -11.83 6.07 -8.53
CA LEU A 115 -12.91 5.09 -8.45
C LEU A 115 -14.31 5.67 -8.67
N ASP A 116 -14.45 7.00 -8.71
CA ASP A 116 -15.72 7.72 -8.68
C ASP A 116 -16.48 7.55 -7.34
N GLU A 117 -15.70 7.34 -6.27
CA GLU A 117 -16.24 7.15 -4.92
C GLU A 117 -16.51 8.48 -4.22
N LYS A 118 -17.44 8.45 -3.26
CA LYS A 118 -17.81 9.63 -2.49
C LYS A 118 -17.25 9.55 -1.08
N ILE A 119 -16.42 10.53 -0.71
CA ILE A 119 -15.88 10.64 0.65
C ILE A 119 -16.97 11.12 1.61
N VAL A 120 -17.10 10.45 2.76
CA VAL A 120 -17.88 10.95 3.92
C VAL A 120 -16.92 11.64 4.88
N ARG A 121 -17.27 12.86 5.31
CA ARG A 121 -16.51 13.64 6.30
C ARG A 121 -17.42 14.07 7.44
#